data_AF-E3RWE4-F1
#
_entry.id   AF-E3RWE4-F1
#
_cell.length_a   1.000
_cell.length_b   1.000
_cell.length_c   1.000
_cell.angle_alpha   90.00
_cell.angle_beta   90.00
_cell.angle_gamma   90.00
#
_symmetry.space_group_name_H-M   'P 1'
#
loop_
_entity.id
_entity.type
_entity.pdbx_description
1 polymer ?
#
loop_
_entity_poly.entity_id
_entity_poly.type
_entity_poly.pdbx_seq_one_letter_code
_entity_poly.pdbx_strand_id
1 'polypeptide(L)'
;MNDERGYSLVFDHVAEALRQSSEYAKKGCHGPQINLLAGDYTVKYPKIELSWQITSKGRRVDGNLIVQHIHTFQTLRDYNNMRGKKSLYAADILALSIRLCPHQSTVTTGPRAPSRYIKSEEKNSPQFTHAITTAFPTTKRERVGGTYILQQRMNNAFSHPTPRELEAMNAANAGDKNILWCCRSCPTKYRIEFSGKRLKIVAWHSFGRDQLHASKCWKWFVRREGKLLGTSKRNDEWWSPARTVPDFKIGEGGWEDELLGVGKE
;
A
#
# COMPACT_ATOMS: atom_id res chain seq x y z
N MET A 1 -17.13 15.59 -8.11
CA MET A 1 -16.59 15.51 -6.73
C MET A 1 -16.04 14.11 -6.55
N ASN A 2 -14.73 13.92 -6.64
CA ASN A 2 -14.10 12.65 -6.32
C ASN A 2 -13.75 12.69 -4.84
N ASP A 3 -14.61 12.13 -3.99
CA ASP A 3 -14.18 11.72 -2.66
C ASP A 3 -13.04 10.73 -2.88
N GLU A 4 -11.80 11.14 -2.58
CA GLU A 4 -10.65 10.25 -2.64
C GLU A 4 -10.85 9.14 -1.58
N ARG A 5 -11.49 8.03 -1.98
CA ARG A 5 -11.68 6.84 -1.14
C ARG A 5 -10.34 6.09 -1.07
N GLY A 6 -9.53 6.39 -0.06
CA GLY A 6 -8.21 5.79 0.11
C GLY A 6 -7.41 6.36 1.27
N TYR A 7 -6.23 5.76 1.51
CA TYR A 7 -5.27 6.03 2.60
C TYR A 7 -5.37 7.41 3.26
N SER A 8 -5.75 7.42 4.54
CA SER A 8 -5.74 8.60 5.40
C SER A 8 -5.03 8.28 6.70
N LEU A 9 -3.79 8.73 6.82
CA LEU A 9 -3.16 8.89 8.12
C LEU A 9 -3.47 10.30 8.62
N VAL A 10 -3.65 10.43 9.93
CA VAL A 10 -3.83 11.72 10.59
C VAL A 10 -2.71 11.88 11.61
N PHE A 11 -1.91 12.94 11.48
CA PHE A 11 -0.75 13.13 12.34
C PHE A 11 -1.12 13.21 13.82
N ASP A 12 -2.26 13.82 14.14
CA ASP A 12 -2.71 13.96 15.53
C ASP A 12 -2.98 12.59 16.16
N HIS A 13 -3.56 11.64 15.41
CA HIS A 13 -3.71 10.26 15.88
C HIS A 13 -2.37 9.56 16.09
N VAL A 14 -1.37 9.84 15.24
CA VAL A 14 -0.01 9.31 15.39
C VAL A 14 0.67 9.90 16.63
N ALA A 15 0.59 11.22 16.82
CA ALA A 15 1.18 11.92 17.96
C ALA A 15 0.57 11.43 19.28
N GLU A 16 -0.76 11.30 19.32
CA GLU A 16 -1.45 10.79 20.49
C GLU A 16 -1.14 9.31 20.76
N ALA A 17 -1.09 8.48 19.72
CA ALA A 17 -0.67 7.07 19.86
C ALA A 17 0.76 6.94 20.38
N LEU A 18 1.69 7.81 19.95
CA LEU A 18 3.06 7.83 20.48
C LEU A 18 3.08 8.16 21.97
N ARG A 19 2.27 9.13 22.39
CA ARG A 19 2.12 9.55 23.79
C ARG A 19 1.54 8.43 24.65
N GLN A 20 0.43 7.81 24.21
CA GLN A 20 -0.26 6.75 24.95
C GLN A 20 0.59 5.47 25.12
N SER A 21 1.54 5.23 24.21
CA SER A 21 2.34 4.00 24.19
C SER A 21 3.83 4.24 24.50
N SER A 22 4.16 5.34 25.18
CA SER A 22 5.55 5.77 25.41
C SER A 22 6.37 4.78 26.24
N GLU A 23 5.72 4.02 27.13
CA GLU A 23 6.37 2.97 27.94
C GLU A 23 7.03 1.87 27.09
N TYR A 24 6.52 1.64 25.88
CA TYR A 24 7.06 0.66 24.93
C TYR A 24 8.01 1.28 23.89
N ALA A 25 8.48 2.52 24.06
CA ALA A 25 9.30 3.23 23.06
C ALA A 25 10.78 2.78 22.98
N LYS A 26 11.22 1.88 23.87
CA LYS A 26 12.61 1.38 23.90
C LYS A 26 12.83 0.29 22.84
N LYS A 27 14.07 0.18 22.33
CA LYS A 27 14.47 -0.92 21.43
C LYS A 27 14.20 -2.26 22.11
N GLY A 28 13.72 -3.23 21.35
CA GLY A 28 13.33 -4.56 21.85
C GLY A 28 11.95 -4.62 22.48
N CYS A 29 11.30 -3.49 22.76
CA CYS A 29 9.97 -3.48 23.34
C CYS A 29 8.87 -3.61 22.28
N HIS A 30 7.83 -4.36 22.64
CA HIS A 30 6.62 -4.54 21.85
C HIS A 30 5.43 -4.12 22.73
N GLY A 31 4.55 -3.28 22.19
CA GLY A 31 3.36 -2.82 22.89
C GLY A 31 2.09 -3.51 22.36
N PRO A 32 0.97 -3.43 23.09
CA PRO A 32 -0.32 -3.96 22.65
C PRO A 32 -0.86 -3.17 21.45
N GLN A 33 -1.99 -3.62 20.91
CA GLN A 33 -2.73 -2.83 19.92
C GLN A 33 -3.22 -1.51 20.52
N ILE A 34 -3.21 -0.46 19.71
CA ILE A 34 -3.63 0.89 20.07
C ILE A 34 -4.96 1.16 19.38
N ASN A 35 -6.05 1.15 20.17
CA ASN A 35 -7.42 1.29 19.66
C ASN A 35 -7.63 2.58 18.85
N LEU A 36 -6.94 3.67 19.17
CA LEU A 36 -6.99 4.93 18.43
C LEU A 36 -6.62 4.77 16.94
N LEU A 37 -5.80 3.77 16.62
CA LEU A 37 -5.31 3.49 15.26
C LEU A 37 -6.09 2.35 14.58
N ALA A 38 -7.09 1.79 15.26
CA ALA A 38 -7.94 0.74 14.72
C ALA A 38 -9.04 1.34 13.83
N GLY A 39 -9.35 0.67 12.72
CA GLY A 39 -10.45 1.07 11.85
C GLY A 39 -10.80 -0.02 10.85
N ASP A 40 -12.05 -0.04 10.41
CA ASP A 40 -12.52 -0.93 9.36
C ASP A 40 -13.45 -0.15 8.42
N TYR A 41 -13.12 -0.17 7.14
CA TYR A 41 -13.86 0.54 6.12
C TYR A 41 -14.01 -0.31 4.86
N THR A 42 -15.22 -0.43 4.33
CA THR A 42 -15.50 -1.20 3.13
C THR A 42 -16.11 -0.32 2.03
N VAL A 43 -15.50 -0.37 0.84
CA VAL A 43 -16.00 0.24 -0.39
C VAL A 43 -16.46 -0.85 -1.34
N LYS A 44 -17.67 -0.72 -1.87
CA LYS A 44 -18.16 -1.57 -2.96
C LYS A 44 -18.02 -0.84 -4.29
N TYR A 45 -17.57 -1.57 -5.31
CA TYR A 45 -17.50 -1.14 -6.70
C TYR A 45 -18.43 -2.02 -7.55
N PRO A 46 -19.74 -1.71 -7.61
CA PRO A 46 -20.72 -2.57 -8.28
C PRO A 46 -20.41 -2.79 -9.76
N LYS A 47 -19.93 -1.76 -10.47
CA LYS A 47 -19.63 -1.82 -11.92
C LYS A 47 -18.58 -2.88 -12.30
N ILE A 48 -17.64 -3.15 -11.39
CA ILE A 48 -16.62 -4.19 -11.58
C ILE A 48 -16.84 -5.40 -10.65
N GLU A 49 -17.94 -5.40 -9.90
CA GLU A 49 -18.34 -6.42 -8.92
C GLU A 49 -17.23 -6.74 -7.92
N LEU A 50 -16.66 -5.70 -7.33
CA LEU A 50 -15.53 -5.81 -6.41
C LEU A 50 -15.87 -5.17 -5.06
N SER A 51 -15.51 -5.85 -3.97
CA SER A 51 -15.45 -5.30 -2.62
C SER A 51 -14.01 -5.00 -2.27
N TRP A 52 -13.76 -3.82 -1.71
CA TRP A 52 -12.48 -3.42 -1.17
C TRP A 52 -12.66 -3.03 0.31
N GLN A 53 -12.16 -3.86 1.21
CA GLN A 53 -12.08 -3.58 2.63
C GLN A 53 -10.69 -3.05 2.99
N ILE A 54 -10.61 -2.07 3.88
CA ILE A 54 -9.40 -1.53 4.47
C ILE A 54 -9.54 -1.65 5.98
N THR A 55 -8.69 -2.45 6.59
CA THR A 55 -8.56 -2.54 8.05
C THR A 55 -7.28 -1.84 8.47
N SER A 56 -7.35 -0.98 9.48
CA SER A 56 -6.20 -0.33 10.11
C SER A 56 -5.97 -0.90 11.51
N LYS A 57 -4.72 -1.08 11.89
CA LYS A 57 -4.28 -1.42 13.24
C LYS A 57 -2.99 -0.67 13.56
N GLY A 58 -2.72 -0.40 14.83
CA GLY A 58 -1.46 0.22 15.24
C GLY A 58 -0.91 -0.38 16.52
N ARG A 59 0.41 -0.52 16.62
CA ARG A 59 1.10 -0.96 17.85
C ARG A 59 2.57 -0.55 17.86
N ARG A 60 3.23 -0.76 19.00
CA ARG A 60 4.69 -0.63 19.10
C ARG A 60 5.40 -1.94 18.73
N VAL A 61 6.41 -1.86 17.87
CA VAL A 61 7.28 -2.97 17.46
C VAL A 61 8.73 -2.52 17.49
N ASP A 62 9.56 -3.19 18.31
CA ASP A 62 10.98 -2.84 18.50
C ASP A 62 11.18 -1.35 18.88
N GLY A 63 10.25 -0.84 19.69
CA GLY A 63 10.16 0.57 20.09
C GLY A 63 9.44 1.50 19.12
N ASN A 64 9.30 1.12 17.84
CA ASN A 64 8.71 1.98 16.81
C ASN A 64 7.19 1.90 16.83
N LEU A 65 6.50 3.02 16.66
CA LEU A 65 5.08 3.01 16.35
C LEU A 65 4.88 2.58 14.89
N ILE A 66 4.20 1.45 14.70
CA ILE A 66 3.87 0.89 13.40
C ILE A 66 2.36 0.96 13.21
N VAL A 67 1.91 1.57 12.11
CA VAL A 67 0.53 1.47 11.62
C VAL A 67 0.49 0.47 10.48
N GLN A 68 -0.41 -0.50 10.57
CA GLN A 68 -0.67 -1.50 9.54
C GLN A 68 -2.00 -1.19 8.86
N HIS A 69 -1.98 -1.13 7.53
CA HIS A 69 -3.18 -1.14 6.69
C HIS A 69 -3.28 -2.46 5.94
N ILE A 70 -4.44 -3.10 6.03
CA ILE A 70 -4.76 -4.35 5.34
C ILE A 70 -5.84 -4.05 4.30
N HIS A 71 -5.47 -4.03 3.04
CA HIS A 71 -6.40 -3.89 1.92
C HIS A 71 -6.79 -5.29 1.44
N THR A 72 -8.07 -5.62 1.55
CA THR A 72 -8.63 -6.89 1.08
C THR A 72 -9.58 -6.62 -0.07
N PHE A 73 -9.24 -7.14 -1.24
CA PHE A 73 -10.07 -7.07 -2.44
C PHE A 73 -10.68 -8.43 -2.72
N GLN A 74 -11.99 -8.45 -2.96
CA GLN A 74 -12.73 -9.69 -3.21
C GLN A 74 -13.84 -9.46 -4.22
N THR A 75 -14.00 -10.38 -5.18
CA THR A 75 -15.14 -10.36 -6.10
C THR A 75 -16.45 -10.54 -5.35
N LEU A 76 -17.45 -9.70 -5.63
CA LEU A 76 -18.81 -9.88 -5.15
C LEU A 76 -19.42 -11.12 -5.82
N ARG A 77 -20.16 -11.93 -5.07
CA ARG A 77 -20.96 -13.01 -5.66
C ARG A 77 -22.14 -12.39 -6.40
N ASP A 78 -22.30 -12.72 -7.67
CA ASP A 78 -23.58 -12.53 -8.34
C ASP A 78 -24.50 -13.68 -7.91
N TYR A 79 -25.52 -13.38 -7.10
CA TYR A 79 -26.48 -14.36 -6.62
C TYR A 79 -27.40 -14.87 -7.74
N ASN A 80 -27.50 -14.14 -8.87
CA ASN A 80 -28.37 -14.48 -9.98
C ASN A 80 -27.66 -15.26 -11.10
N ASN A 81 -26.33 -15.40 -11.04
CA ASN A 81 -25.55 -16.02 -12.09
C ASN A 81 -24.97 -17.36 -11.61
N MET A 82 -25.74 -18.44 -11.80
CA MET A 82 -25.30 -19.82 -11.51
C MET A 82 -24.16 -20.29 -12.44
N ARG A 83 -23.76 -19.51 -13.45
CA ARG A 83 -22.64 -19.82 -14.35
C ARG A 83 -21.34 -19.14 -13.91
N GLY A 84 -20.72 -19.71 -12.89
CA GLY A 84 -19.29 -19.53 -12.61
C GLY A 84 -18.94 -18.34 -11.73
N LYS A 85 -18.10 -18.59 -10.71
CA LYS A 85 -17.53 -17.54 -9.84
C LYS A 85 -16.63 -16.63 -10.67
N LYS A 86 -16.94 -15.32 -10.72
CA LYS A 86 -16.10 -14.32 -11.38
C LYS A 86 -14.67 -14.38 -10.82
N SER A 87 -13.70 -14.40 -11.72
CA SER A 87 -12.29 -14.37 -11.36
C SER A 87 -11.83 -12.94 -11.10
N LEU A 88 -10.92 -12.78 -10.14
CA LEU A 88 -10.23 -11.51 -9.91
C LEU A 88 -9.01 -11.42 -10.82
N TYR A 89 -8.86 -10.32 -11.56
CA TYR A 89 -7.69 -10.05 -12.40
C TYR A 89 -6.86 -8.90 -11.82
N ALA A 90 -5.55 -8.91 -12.07
CA ALA A 90 -4.66 -7.80 -11.67
C ALA A 90 -5.13 -6.47 -12.26
N ALA A 91 -5.59 -6.50 -13.53
CA ALA A 91 -6.20 -5.34 -14.18
C ALA A 91 -7.32 -4.71 -13.32
N ASP A 92 -8.25 -5.50 -12.77
CA ASP A 92 -9.36 -4.96 -11.99
C ASP A 92 -8.89 -4.15 -10.76
N ILE A 93 -7.78 -4.57 -10.16
CA ILE A 93 -7.14 -3.90 -9.02
C ILE A 93 -6.39 -2.64 -9.46
N LEU A 94 -5.65 -2.76 -10.57
CA LEU A 94 -4.83 -1.71 -11.15
C LEU A 94 -5.66 -0.53 -11.71
N ALA A 95 -6.96 -0.74 -12.01
CA ALA A 95 -7.90 0.33 -12.36
C ALA A 95 -8.29 1.23 -11.18
N LEU A 96 -8.13 0.75 -9.94
CA LEU A 96 -8.49 1.51 -8.75
C LEU A 96 -7.41 2.55 -8.45
N SER A 97 -7.75 3.61 -7.72
CA SER A 97 -6.80 4.61 -7.22
C SER A 97 -6.29 4.24 -5.82
N ILE A 98 -5.58 3.11 -5.72
CA ILE A 98 -5.03 2.61 -4.46
C ILE A 98 -3.74 3.39 -4.16
N ARG A 99 -3.57 3.80 -2.91
CA ARG A 99 -2.37 4.45 -2.40
C ARG A 99 -1.99 3.79 -1.07
N LEU A 100 -0.75 3.33 -0.94
CA LEU A 100 -0.19 2.87 0.34
C LEU A 100 0.60 3.97 1.02
N CYS A 101 1.32 4.76 0.24
CA CYS A 101 1.97 6.00 0.64
C CYS A 101 2.01 6.91 -0.59
N PRO A 102 2.45 8.18 -0.46
CA PRO A 102 2.53 9.09 -1.61
C PRO A 102 3.35 8.52 -2.77
N HIS A 103 4.29 7.60 -2.54
CA HIS A 103 5.20 7.05 -3.55
C HIS A 103 4.80 5.69 -4.11
N GLN A 104 3.80 5.04 -3.52
CA GLN A 104 3.37 3.68 -3.85
C GLN A 104 1.86 3.72 -4.10
N SER A 105 1.49 3.93 -5.35
CA SER A 105 0.09 4.02 -5.77
C SER A 105 -0.12 3.39 -7.14
N THR A 106 -1.38 3.13 -7.48
CA THR A 106 -1.81 2.68 -8.82
C THR A 106 -2.28 3.85 -9.70
N VAL A 107 -2.12 5.10 -9.24
CA VAL A 107 -2.50 6.29 -10.01
C VAL A 107 -1.65 6.34 -11.29
N THR A 108 -2.27 6.63 -12.43
CA THR A 108 -1.59 6.70 -13.74
C THR A 108 -1.79 8.03 -14.44
N THR A 109 -2.70 8.87 -13.95
CA THR A 109 -2.84 10.24 -14.45
C THR A 109 -1.62 11.02 -13.99
N GLY A 110 -0.75 11.40 -14.95
CA GLY A 110 0.49 12.15 -14.72
C GLY A 110 0.35 13.35 -13.77
N PRO A 111 1.46 13.98 -13.36
CA PRO A 111 1.45 15.02 -12.34
C PRO A 111 0.38 16.08 -12.65
N ARG A 112 -0.53 16.34 -11.69
CA ARG A 112 -1.71 17.21 -11.87
C ARG A 112 -1.35 18.65 -12.29
N ALA A 113 -0.09 19.05 -12.14
CA ALA A 113 0.40 20.33 -12.62
C ALA A 113 1.84 20.19 -13.17
N PRO A 114 2.14 20.77 -14.35
CA PRO A 114 3.52 20.85 -14.84
C PRO A 114 4.38 21.63 -13.83
N SER A 115 5.55 21.09 -13.53
CA SER A 115 6.52 21.64 -12.60
C SER A 115 7.79 21.98 -13.36
N ARG A 116 8.43 23.12 -13.07
CA ARG A 116 9.76 23.46 -13.62
C ARG A 116 10.86 22.43 -13.26
N TYR A 117 10.57 21.56 -12.29
CA TYR A 117 11.48 20.54 -11.78
C TYR A 117 11.20 19.14 -12.36
N ILE A 118 10.00 18.91 -12.89
CA ILE A 118 9.63 17.68 -13.59
C ILE A 118 9.81 18.00 -15.08
N LYS A 119 11.04 17.79 -15.57
CA LYS A 119 11.46 18.22 -16.92
C LYS A 119 11.21 17.17 -18.00
N SER A 120 10.86 15.95 -17.60
CA SER A 120 10.44 14.86 -18.48
C SER A 120 9.07 14.35 -18.05
N GLU A 121 8.45 13.48 -18.84
CA GLU A 121 7.40 12.58 -18.35
C GLU A 121 8.02 11.63 -17.31
N GLU A 122 8.41 12.13 -16.14
CA GLU A 122 8.90 11.30 -15.04
C GLU A 122 7.75 10.40 -14.65
N LYS A 123 7.91 9.13 -15.00
CA LYS A 123 6.89 8.11 -14.83
C LYS A 123 6.89 7.62 -13.38
N ASN A 124 5.71 7.25 -12.88
CA ASN A 124 5.54 6.78 -11.50
C ASN A 124 6.52 5.63 -11.19
N SER A 125 6.88 5.48 -9.91
CA SER A 125 7.57 4.27 -9.48
C SER A 125 6.69 3.05 -9.80
N PRO A 126 7.13 2.13 -10.67
CA PRO A 126 6.31 0.99 -11.06
C PRO A 126 6.17 -0.03 -9.92
N GLN A 127 6.93 0.13 -8.81
CA GLN A 127 7.15 -0.91 -7.81
C GLN A 127 5.83 -1.50 -7.30
N PHE A 128 4.88 -0.66 -6.92
CA PHE A 128 3.61 -1.12 -6.38
C PHE A 128 2.75 -1.83 -7.44
N THR A 129 2.72 -1.31 -8.67
CA THR A 129 2.00 -1.95 -9.76
C THR A 129 2.63 -3.26 -10.21
N HIS A 130 3.96 -3.36 -10.19
CA HIS A 130 4.69 -4.59 -10.43
C HIS A 130 4.39 -5.61 -9.34
N ALA A 131 4.47 -5.21 -8.07
CA ALA A 131 4.15 -6.07 -6.94
C ALA A 131 2.73 -6.62 -7.02
N ILE A 132 1.74 -5.80 -7.39
CA ILE A 132 0.36 -6.25 -7.64
C ILE A 132 0.36 -7.26 -8.77
N THR A 133 0.93 -6.91 -9.92
CA THR A 133 0.90 -7.75 -11.13
C THR A 133 1.54 -9.12 -10.89
N THR A 134 2.70 -9.16 -10.23
CA THR A 134 3.44 -10.40 -9.98
C THR A 134 2.79 -11.28 -8.93
N ALA A 135 1.98 -10.72 -8.03
CA ALA A 135 1.20 -11.52 -7.07
C ALA A 135 0.12 -12.38 -7.77
N PHE A 136 -0.34 -12.00 -8.97
CA PHE A 136 -1.27 -12.80 -9.75
C PHE A 136 -0.54 -13.83 -10.63
N PRO A 137 -1.11 -15.04 -10.81
CA PRO A 137 -0.63 -15.97 -11.82
C PRO A 137 -0.75 -15.33 -13.20
N THR A 138 0.13 -15.70 -14.14
CA THR A 138 0.22 -15.09 -15.48
C THR A 138 -1.14 -15.04 -16.20
N THR A 139 -1.95 -16.09 -16.06
CA THR A 139 -3.30 -16.20 -16.65
C THR A 139 -4.35 -15.25 -16.07
N LYS A 140 -4.04 -14.54 -14.98
CA LYS A 140 -4.91 -13.57 -14.29
C LYS A 140 -4.34 -12.16 -14.27
N ARG A 141 -3.24 -11.89 -14.96
CA ARG A 141 -2.66 -10.54 -15.07
C ARG A 141 -3.50 -9.66 -16.00
N GLU A 142 -3.98 -10.24 -17.09
CA GLU A 142 -4.78 -9.56 -18.12
C GLU A 142 -6.11 -10.31 -18.37
N ARG A 143 -7.11 -9.59 -18.89
CA ARG A 143 -8.37 -10.20 -19.35
C ARG A 143 -8.20 -10.69 -20.79
N VAL A 144 -8.62 -11.92 -21.07
CA VAL A 144 -8.72 -12.46 -22.44
C VAL A 144 -9.87 -11.73 -23.15
N GLY A 145 -9.60 -11.04 -24.27
CA GLY A 145 -10.66 -10.44 -25.11
C GLY A 145 -10.87 -8.91 -25.04
N GLY A 146 -9.84 -8.11 -24.77
CA GLY A 146 -9.77 -6.77 -25.40
C GLY A 146 -10.56 -5.60 -24.79
N THR A 147 -10.73 -5.52 -23.47
CA THR A 147 -10.78 -4.18 -22.82
C THR A 147 -9.57 -4.06 -21.91
N TYR A 148 -8.48 -3.72 -22.58
CA TYR A 148 -7.20 -3.36 -22.00
C TYR A 148 -7.42 -2.30 -20.91
N ILE A 149 -7.05 -2.61 -19.67
CA ILE A 149 -6.14 -1.65 -19.05
C ILE A 149 -4.89 -1.81 -19.88
N LEU A 150 -4.66 -0.85 -20.77
CA LEU A 150 -3.53 -0.85 -21.68
C LEU A 150 -2.29 -1.11 -20.83
N GLN A 151 -1.81 -2.35 -20.84
CA GLN A 151 -0.52 -2.69 -20.28
C GLN A 151 0.54 -1.84 -20.98
N GLN A 152 0.29 -1.44 -22.25
CA GLN A 152 1.02 -0.37 -22.94
C GLN A 152 0.89 1.02 -22.28
N ARG A 153 -0.29 1.43 -21.79
CA ARG A 153 -0.43 2.69 -21.01
C ARG A 153 0.22 2.59 -19.64
N MET A 154 0.24 1.42 -19.00
CA MET A 154 0.98 1.22 -17.76
C MET A 154 2.49 1.22 -18.00
N ASN A 155 2.99 0.49 -18.99
CA ASN A 155 4.40 0.53 -19.41
C ASN A 155 4.83 1.94 -19.84
N ASN A 156 3.91 2.75 -20.36
CA ASN A 156 4.15 4.16 -20.69
C ASN A 156 3.92 5.12 -19.52
N ALA A 157 3.23 4.73 -18.45
CA ALA A 157 2.95 5.56 -17.27
C ALA A 157 3.93 5.31 -16.10
N PHE A 158 4.68 4.21 -16.14
CA PHE A 158 5.65 3.85 -15.10
C PHE A 158 7.09 3.74 -15.62
N SER A 159 8.07 4.05 -14.77
CA SER A 159 9.48 3.89 -15.12
C SER A 159 9.83 2.40 -15.26
N HIS A 160 10.96 2.09 -15.89
CA HIS A 160 11.42 0.70 -15.96
C HIS A 160 11.78 0.19 -14.54
N PRO A 161 11.55 -1.09 -14.25
CA PRO A 161 11.93 -1.67 -12.97
C PRO A 161 13.44 -1.56 -12.81
N THR A 162 13.86 -1.16 -11.62
CA THR A 162 15.26 -1.18 -11.21
C THR A 162 15.73 -2.63 -10.93
N PRO A 163 17.04 -2.91 -10.89
CA PRO A 163 17.55 -4.28 -10.69
C PRO A 163 16.96 -4.99 -9.47
N ARG A 164 16.88 -4.30 -8.33
CA ARG A 164 16.27 -4.85 -7.10
C ARG A 164 14.77 -5.15 -7.24
N GLU A 165 14.04 -4.36 -8.03
CA GLU A 165 12.63 -4.62 -8.30
C GLU A 165 12.48 -5.83 -9.22
N LEU A 166 13.36 -5.94 -10.22
CA LEU A 166 13.39 -7.10 -11.13
C LEU A 166 13.71 -8.40 -10.38
N GLU A 167 14.67 -8.39 -9.44
CA GLU A 167 14.96 -9.53 -8.56
C GLU A 167 13.74 -9.95 -7.75
N ALA A 168 13.04 -9.00 -7.11
CA ALA A 168 11.82 -9.29 -6.37
C ALA A 168 10.70 -9.82 -7.28
N MET A 169 10.55 -9.26 -8.49
CA MET A 169 9.59 -9.76 -9.48
C MET A 169 9.93 -11.19 -9.93
N ASN A 170 11.21 -11.50 -10.11
CA ASN A 170 11.66 -12.84 -10.49
C ASN A 170 11.41 -13.85 -9.38
N ALA A 171 11.70 -13.51 -8.13
CA ALA A 171 11.35 -14.33 -6.98
C ALA A 171 9.83 -14.58 -6.89
N ALA A 172 9.02 -13.54 -7.15
CA ALA A 172 7.55 -13.67 -7.13
C ALA A 172 7.06 -14.63 -8.22
N ASN A 173 7.62 -14.49 -9.43
CA ASN A 173 7.31 -15.37 -10.55
C ASN A 173 7.77 -16.82 -10.30
N ALA A 174 8.84 -17.02 -9.55
CA ALA A 174 9.31 -18.33 -9.11
C ALA A 174 8.45 -18.94 -7.98
N GLY A 175 7.43 -18.23 -7.50
CA GLY A 175 6.47 -18.71 -6.50
C GLY A 175 6.78 -18.32 -5.06
N ASP A 176 7.77 -17.46 -4.81
CA ASP A 176 8.01 -16.91 -3.47
C ASP A 176 6.85 -15.99 -3.06
N LYS A 177 6.14 -16.39 -2.00
CA LYS A 177 5.00 -15.66 -1.44
C LYS A 177 5.40 -14.71 -0.31
N ASN A 178 6.65 -14.74 0.15
CA ASN A 178 7.12 -14.02 1.33
C ASN A 178 7.84 -12.71 1.00
N ILE A 179 7.70 -12.22 -0.23
CA ILE A 179 8.39 -11.03 -0.71
C ILE A 179 7.89 -9.79 0.03
N LEU A 180 8.85 -9.11 0.67
CA LEU A 180 8.63 -7.86 1.37
C LEU A 180 9.13 -6.70 0.51
N TRP A 181 8.19 -5.91 0.01
CA TRP A 181 8.47 -4.73 -0.79
C TRP A 181 8.72 -3.54 0.14
N CYS A 182 9.77 -2.77 -0.13
CA CYS A 182 10.12 -1.58 0.64
C CYS A 182 10.05 -0.35 -0.25
N CYS A 183 9.31 0.66 0.20
CA CYS A 183 9.35 1.98 -0.42
C CYS A 183 10.73 2.62 -0.21
N ARG A 184 11.29 3.24 -1.24
CA ARG A 184 12.61 3.91 -1.18
C ARG A 184 12.56 5.31 -0.61
N SER A 185 11.37 5.85 -0.43
CA SER A 185 11.13 7.27 -0.22
C SER A 185 10.50 7.57 1.14
N CYS A 186 9.84 6.60 1.75
CA CYS A 186 9.32 6.66 3.11
C CYS A 186 9.42 5.29 3.79
N PRO A 187 9.35 5.23 5.13
CA PRO A 187 9.38 3.98 5.89
C PRO A 187 8.04 3.24 5.79
N THR A 188 7.72 2.83 4.56
CA THR A 188 6.61 1.94 4.21
C THR A 188 7.18 0.63 3.71
N LYS A 189 6.69 -0.47 4.27
CA LYS A 189 6.90 -1.83 3.77
C LYS A 189 5.56 -2.43 3.41
N TYR A 190 5.51 -3.35 2.47
CA TYR A 190 4.27 -4.05 2.15
C TYR A 190 4.50 -5.44 1.56
N ARG A 191 3.47 -6.28 1.70
CA ARG A 191 3.38 -7.61 1.10
C ARG A 191 2.06 -7.71 0.36
N ILE A 192 2.05 -8.47 -0.74
CA ILE A 192 0.87 -8.71 -1.55
C ILE A 192 0.71 -10.22 -1.72
N GLU A 193 -0.49 -10.72 -1.43
CA GLU A 193 -0.82 -12.13 -1.54
C GLU A 193 -2.13 -12.30 -2.30
N PHE A 194 -2.11 -13.19 -3.29
CA PHE A 194 -3.30 -13.58 -4.04
C PHE A 194 -3.70 -15.01 -3.67
N SER A 195 -4.96 -15.18 -3.26
CA SER A 195 -5.56 -16.47 -2.91
C SER A 195 -6.73 -16.82 -3.84
N GLY A 196 -6.51 -16.68 -5.16
CA GLY A 196 -7.43 -17.11 -6.22
C GLY A 196 -8.64 -16.20 -6.44
N LYS A 197 -9.32 -15.78 -5.37
CA LYS A 197 -10.51 -14.90 -5.41
C LYS A 197 -10.36 -13.64 -4.58
N ARG A 198 -9.26 -13.54 -3.85
CA ARG A 198 -8.96 -12.46 -2.93
C ARG A 198 -7.53 -12.00 -3.14
N LEU A 199 -7.34 -10.69 -3.20
CA LEU A 199 -6.04 -10.07 -3.09
C LEU A 199 -5.95 -9.42 -1.71
N LYS A 200 -4.90 -9.71 -0.96
CA LYS A 200 -4.57 -9.07 0.31
C LYS A 200 -3.29 -8.27 0.14
N ILE A 201 -3.34 -6.97 0.41
CA ILE A 201 -2.17 -6.09 0.47
C ILE A 201 -2.02 -5.66 1.93
N VAL A 202 -0.91 -6.02 2.55
CA VAL A 202 -0.59 -5.59 3.92
C VAL A 202 0.51 -4.56 3.83
N ALA A 203 0.25 -3.34 4.29
CA ALA A 203 1.22 -2.26 4.34
C ALA A 203 1.51 -1.89 5.80
N TRP A 204 2.77 -1.65 6.12
CA TRP A 204 3.24 -1.18 7.41
C TRP A 204 3.93 0.17 7.23
N HIS A 205 3.59 1.12 8.10
CA HIS A 205 4.16 2.46 8.14
C HIS A 205 4.81 2.69 9.49
N SER A 206 6.10 3.03 9.51
CA SER A 206 6.82 3.32 10.76
C SER A 206 6.93 4.83 10.99
N PHE A 207 6.52 5.26 12.18
CA PHE A 207 6.66 6.66 12.63
C PHE A 207 7.84 6.85 13.59
N GLY A 208 8.65 5.81 13.80
CA GLY A 208 9.77 5.85 14.74
C GLY A 208 9.30 5.78 16.20
N ARG A 209 10.19 6.16 17.12
CA ARG A 209 10.03 5.92 18.56
C ARG A 209 9.37 7.07 19.31
N ASP A 210 9.52 8.27 18.81
CA ASP A 210 9.08 9.49 19.49
C ASP A 210 8.51 10.49 18.49
N GLN A 211 7.97 11.58 19.04
CA GLN A 211 7.33 12.63 18.26
C GLN A 211 8.31 13.34 17.32
N LEU A 212 9.60 13.43 17.67
CA LEU A 212 10.61 14.04 16.80
C LEU A 212 10.83 13.20 15.55
N HIS A 213 10.97 11.88 15.69
CA HIS A 213 11.06 10.95 14.57
C HIS A 213 9.77 10.97 13.74
N ALA A 214 8.61 10.94 14.40
CA ALA A 214 7.32 10.95 13.71
C ALA A 214 7.12 12.23 12.88
N SER A 215 7.47 13.39 13.42
CA SER A 215 7.40 14.67 12.71
C SER A 215 8.35 14.72 11.51
N LYS A 216 9.55 14.13 11.62
CA LYS A 216 10.48 13.99 10.48
C LYS A 216 9.90 13.07 9.40
N CYS A 217 9.41 11.90 9.78
CA CYS A 217 8.83 10.91 8.87
C CYS A 217 7.52 11.39 8.24
N TRP A 218 6.73 12.19 8.96
CA TRP A 218 5.41 12.66 8.52
C TRP A 218 5.47 13.38 7.16
N LYS A 219 6.54 14.14 6.93
CA LYS A 219 6.76 14.84 5.66
C LYS A 219 6.85 13.90 4.45
N TRP A 220 7.14 12.62 4.69
CA TRP A 220 7.27 11.58 3.67
C TRP A 220 5.98 10.77 3.48
N PHE A 221 5.09 10.76 4.47
CA PHE A 221 3.79 10.09 4.39
C PHE A 221 2.67 10.99 3.85
N VAL A 222 2.86 12.31 3.82
CA VAL A 222 1.89 13.27 3.30
C VAL A 222 2.19 13.62 1.85
N ARG A 223 1.17 13.51 0.99
CA ARG A 223 1.26 13.99 -0.38
C ARG A 223 1.35 15.52 -0.40
N ARG A 224 2.41 16.06 -1.02
CA ARG A 224 2.70 17.51 -1.08
C ARG A 224 2.87 17.94 -2.52
N GLU A 225 1.86 18.64 -3.00
CA GLU A 225 1.80 19.14 -4.36
C GLU A 225 1.65 20.66 -4.37
N GLY A 226 2.07 21.31 -5.45
CA GLY A 226 1.85 22.74 -5.63
C GLY A 226 2.76 23.31 -6.70
N LYS A 227 2.21 24.16 -7.57
CA LYS A 227 2.92 24.77 -8.71
C LYS A 227 4.23 25.45 -8.30
N LEU A 228 4.26 26.05 -7.11
CA LEU A 228 5.40 26.79 -6.55
C LEU A 228 6.19 25.99 -5.50
N LEU A 229 5.84 24.73 -5.27
CA LEU A 229 6.51 23.89 -4.28
C LEU A 229 7.88 23.44 -4.83
N GLY A 230 8.96 23.84 -4.16
CA GLY A 230 10.34 23.48 -4.53
C GLY A 230 10.64 21.97 -4.42
N THR A 231 11.73 21.52 -5.06
CA THR A 231 12.16 20.10 -5.12
C THR A 231 12.27 19.41 -3.77
N SER A 232 12.71 20.14 -2.74
CA SER A 232 12.88 19.62 -1.38
C SER A 232 11.57 19.48 -0.59
N LYS A 233 10.49 20.07 -1.10
CA LYS A 233 9.18 20.15 -0.43
C LYS A 233 8.13 19.26 -1.07
N ARG A 234 8.27 18.93 -2.37
CA ARG A 234 7.40 17.97 -3.08
C ARG A 234 7.56 16.56 -2.56
N ASN A 235 6.43 15.86 -2.51
CA ASN A 235 6.35 14.49 -2.03
C ASN A 235 5.10 13.84 -2.63
N ASP A 236 5.23 13.22 -3.79
CA ASP A 236 4.13 12.60 -4.51
C ASP A 236 4.63 11.35 -5.27
N GLU A 237 3.74 10.75 -6.05
CA GLU A 237 4.01 9.50 -6.78
C GLU A 237 5.11 9.66 -7.85
N TRP A 238 5.27 10.89 -8.34
CA TRP A 238 6.12 11.26 -9.47
C TRP A 238 7.47 11.82 -9.00
N TRP A 239 7.49 12.45 -7.82
CA TRP A 239 8.68 13.04 -7.25
C TRP A 239 8.83 12.77 -5.76
N SER A 240 9.95 12.14 -5.41
CA SER A 240 10.43 12.05 -4.05
C SER A 240 11.94 12.25 -4.00
N PRO A 241 12.45 13.07 -3.06
CA PRO A 241 13.89 13.19 -2.87
C PRO A 241 14.50 11.84 -2.47
N ALA A 242 15.55 11.41 -3.19
CA ALA A 242 16.34 10.25 -2.83
C ALA A 242 16.90 10.42 -1.41
N ARG A 243 16.64 9.44 -0.54
CA ARG A 243 17.07 9.48 0.86
C ARG A 243 17.21 8.06 1.41
N THR A 244 18.09 7.91 2.39
CA THR A 244 18.15 6.67 3.19
C THR A 244 16.97 6.66 4.14
N VAL A 245 16.05 5.72 3.93
CA VAL A 245 14.93 5.48 4.83
C VAL A 245 15.35 4.49 5.91
N PRO A 246 15.12 4.77 7.21
CA PRO A 246 15.42 3.81 8.27
C PRO A 246 14.65 2.50 8.08
N ASP A 247 15.36 1.39 8.16
CA ASP A 247 14.73 0.07 8.17
C ASP A 247 14.02 -0.17 9.51
N PHE A 248 12.94 -0.97 9.50
CA PHE A 248 12.16 -1.26 10.70
C PHE A 248 11.57 -2.68 10.69
N LYS A 249 11.37 -3.26 11.88
CA LYS A 249 10.74 -4.57 12.04
C LYS A 249 9.22 -4.47 11.88
N ILE A 250 8.62 -5.43 11.17
CA ILE A 250 7.17 -5.47 10.91
C ILE A 250 6.38 -6.29 11.95
N GLY A 251 7.05 -6.90 12.94
CA GLY A 251 6.42 -7.65 14.04
C GLY A 251 5.63 -8.86 13.52
N GLU A 252 6.27 -10.01 13.37
CA GLU A 252 5.58 -11.23 12.94
C GLU A 252 4.81 -11.87 14.11
N GLY A 253 3.64 -12.46 13.84
CA GLY A 253 2.88 -13.25 14.82
C GLY A 253 2.08 -12.50 15.89
N GLY A 254 2.01 -11.16 15.87
CA GLY A 254 1.32 -10.38 16.91
C GLY A 254 0.29 -9.36 16.42
N TRP A 255 -0.09 -9.41 15.14
CA TRP A 255 -1.15 -8.55 14.58
C TRP A 255 -2.55 -9.21 14.63
N GLU A 256 -2.59 -10.48 15.03
CA GLU A 256 -3.82 -11.25 15.16
C GLU A 256 -4.49 -10.93 16.50
N ASP A 257 -5.80 -10.72 16.45
CA ASP A 257 -6.65 -10.75 17.62
C ASP A 257 -7.01 -12.22 17.87
N GLU A 258 -6.85 -12.71 19.11
CA GLU A 258 -7.39 -13.99 19.57
C GLU A 258 -8.93 -13.99 19.61
N LEU A 259 -9.59 -13.66 18.49
CA LEU A 259 -11.05 -13.68 18.36
C LEU A 259 -11.51 -14.34 17.06
N LEU A 260 -10.91 -15.48 16.76
CA LEU A 260 -11.65 -16.57 16.12
C LEU A 260 -11.53 -17.78 17.05
N GLY A 261 -12.49 -17.89 17.97
CA GLY A 261 -12.73 -19.11 18.71
C GLY A 261 -12.92 -20.25 17.72
N VAL A 262 -11.89 -21.09 17.59
CA VAL A 262 -12.05 -22.41 17.02
C VAL A 262 -12.65 -23.24 18.16
N GLY A 263 -13.97 -23.35 18.14
CA GLY A 263 -14.65 -24.43 18.84
C GLY A 263 -13.97 -25.73 18.44
N LYS A 264 -13.54 -26.48 19.45
CA LYS A 264 -13.24 -27.89 19.29
C LYS A 264 -14.54 -28.57 18.86
N GLU A 265 -14.54 -29.14 17.66
CA GLU A 265 -15.22 -30.41 17.38
C GLU A 265 -14.21 -31.34 16.73
#